data_AF-A0A1G7V658-F1
#
_entry.id   AF-A0A1G7V658-F1
#
_cell.length_a   1.000
_cell.length_b   1.000
_cell.length_c   1.000
_cell.angle_alpha   90.00
_cell.angle_beta   90.00
_cell.angle_gamma   90.00
#
_symmetry.space_group_name_H-M   'P 1'
#
loop_
_entity.id
_entity.type
_entity.pdbx_description
1 polymer ?
#
loop_
_entity_poly.entity_id
_entity_poly.type
_entity_poly.pdbx_seq_one_letter_code
_entity_poly.pdbx_strand_id
1 'polypeptide(L)' 'MARTIKYAATHFSIAFSMSYAVNQNVALSTLVGIAEPIAFALGRDVTRGSRRGPPLAHAA' A
#
# COMPACT_ATOMS: atom_id res chain seq x y z
N MET A 1 12.29 -0.59 1.94
CA MET A 1 11.62 0.04 0.78
C MET A 1 11.33 -0.96 -0.34
N ALA A 2 12.29 -1.76 -0.80
CA ALA A 2 12.10 -2.71 -1.90
C ALA A 2 10.95 -3.72 -1.72
N ARG A 3 10.73 -4.23 -0.50
CA ARG A 3 9.61 -5.17 -0.22
C ARG A 3 8.22 -4.54 -0.38
N THR A 4 8.08 -3.27 0.00
CA THR A 4 6.82 -2.51 -0.10
C THR A 4 6.47 -2.21 -1.55
N ILE A 5 7.47 -1.83 -2.36
CA ILE A 5 7.28 -1.56 -3.80
C ILE A 5 6.89 -2.84 -4.53
N LYS A 6 7.58 -3.96 -4.24
CA LYS A 6 7.22 -5.26 -4.80
C LYS A 6 5.79 -5.66 -4.42
N TYR A 7 5.40 -5.52 -3.16
CA TYR A 7 4.04 -5.82 -2.72
C TYR A 7 3.00 -4.96 -3.47
N ALA A 8 3.18 -3.64 -3.49
CA ALA A 8 2.26 -2.72 -4.15
C ALA A 8 2.14 -2.97 -5.66
N ALA A 9 3.27 -3.22 -6.35
CA ALA A 9 3.27 -3.50 -7.78
C ALA A 9 2.52 -4.79 -8.12
N THR A 10 2.80 -5.88 -7.40
CA THR A 10 2.14 -7.16 -7.65
C THR A 10 0.63 -7.08 -7.39
N HIS A 11 0.23 -6.38 -6.32
CA HIS A 11 -1.18 -6.22 -5.98
C HIS A 11 -1.93 -5.35 -7.00
N PHE A 12 -1.33 -4.22 -7.39
CA PHE A 12 -1.87 -3.34 -8.42
C PHE A 12 -2.10 -4.11 -9.73
N SER A 13 -1.12 -4.90 -10.18
CA SER A 13 -1.24 -5.67 -11.42
C SER A 13 -2.39 -6.67 -11.37
N ILE A 14 -2.50 -7.44 -10.28
CA ILE A 14 -3.55 -8.47 -10.16
C ILE A 14 -4.92 -7.81 -10.07
N ALA A 15 -5.10 -6.82 -9.19
CA ALA A 15 -6.37 -6.13 -9.02
C ALA A 15 -6.82 -5.38 -10.29
N PHE A 16 -5.88 -4.72 -10.99
CA PHE A 16 -6.14 -4.06 -12.26
C PHE A 16 -6.55 -5.07 -13.33
N SER A 17 -5.78 -6.15 -13.52
CA SER A 17 -6.07 -7.16 -14.55
C SER A 17 -7.40 -7.87 -14.30
N MET A 18 -7.72 -8.21 -13.04
CA MET A 18 -8.97 -8.87 -12.67
C MET A 18 -10.18 -7.95 -12.89
N SER A 19 -10.09 -6.69 -12.43
CA SER A 19 -11.13 -5.69 -12.66
C SER A 19 -11.31 -5.39 -14.14
N TYR A 20 -10.22 -5.30 -14.91
CA TYR A 20 -10.30 -5.02 -16.34
C TYR A 20 -10.90 -6.20 -17.11
N ALA A 21 -10.58 -7.44 -16.75
CA ALA A 21 -11.17 -8.63 -17.35
C ALA A 21 -12.70 -8.66 -17.20
N VAL A 22 -13.23 -8.22 -16.05
CA VAL A 22 -14.67 -8.24 -15.77
C VAL A 22 -15.40 -7.02 -16.34
N ASN A 23 -14.83 -5.82 -16.21
CA ASN A 23 -15.51 -4.57 -16.54
C ASN A 23 -15.16 -4.02 -17.93
N GLN A 24 -14.04 -4.45 -18.52
CA GLN A 24 -13.42 -3.88 -19.73
C GLN A 24 -13.23 -2.35 -19.66
N ASN A 25 -13.31 -1.78 -18.46
CA ASN A 25 -13.25 -0.36 -18.21
C ASN A 25 -11.93 -0.03 -17.49
N VAL A 26 -11.06 0.70 -18.19
CA VAL A 26 -9.74 1.09 -17.70
C VAL A 26 -9.82 2.04 -16.50
N ALA A 27 -10.80 2.95 -16.48
CA ALA A 27 -10.94 3.94 -15.41
C ALA A 27 -11.29 3.28 -14.07
N LEU A 28 -12.29 2.39 -14.08
CA LEU A 28 -12.68 1.65 -12.88
C LEU A 28 -11.57 0.71 -12.40
N SER A 29 -10.89 0.04 -13.33
CA SER A 29 -9.81 -0.90 -12.99
C SER A 29 -8.60 -0.22 -12.37
N THR A 30 -8.31 1.02 -12.78
CA THR A 30 -7.24 1.83 -12.20
C THR A 30 -7.58 2.29 -10.78
N LEU A 31 -8.82 2.72 -10.54
CA LEU A 31 -9.30 3.11 -9.21
C LEU A 31 -9.22 1.93 -8.22
N VAL A 32 -9.68 0.75 -8.65
CA VAL A 32 -9.63 -0.47 -7.84
C VAL A 32 -8.18 -0.90 -7.57
N GLY A 33 -7.30 -0.87 -8.58
CA GLY A 33 -5.90 -1.26 -8.44
C GLY A 33 -5.10 -0.36 -7.49
N ILE A 34 -5.46 0.92 -7.36
CA ILE A 34 -4.72 1.91 -6.55
C ILE A 34 -5.25 1.99 -5.11
N ALA A 35 -6.52 1.65 -4.87
CA ALA A 35 -7.16 1.76 -3.55
C ALA A 35 -6.40 0.98 -2.45
N GLU A 36 -6.03 -0.27 -2.72
CA GLU A 36 -5.31 -1.12 -1.76
C GLU A 36 -3.86 -0.68 -1.47
N PRO A 37 -3.02 -0.38 -2.49
CA PRO A 37 -1.68 0.14 -2.22
C PRO A 37 -1.70 1.46 -1.43
N ILE A 38 -2.68 2.33 -1.65
CA ILE A 38 -2.85 3.56 -0.87
C ILE A 38 -3.26 3.23 0.57
N ALA A 39 -4.23 2.34 0.78
CA ALA A 39 -4.63 1.93 2.13
C ALA A 39 -3.47 1.29 2.91
N PHE A 40 -2.65 0.48 2.24
CA PHE A 40 -1.45 -0.11 2.84
C PHE A 40 -0.35 0.92 3.12
N ALA A 41 -0.10 1.85 2.19
CA ALA A 41 0.87 2.93 2.40
C ALA A 41 0.44 3.85 3.55
N LEU A 42 -0.83 4.27 3.55
CA LEU A 42 -1.42 5.13 4.57
C LEU A 42 -1.48 4.44 5.93
N GLY A 43 -1.95 3.19 6.00
CA GLY A 43 -1.99 2.41 7.23
C GLY A 43 -0.59 2.17 7.81
N ARG A 44 0.43 2.00 6.96
CA ARG A 44 1.83 1.92 7.38
C ARG A 44 2.37 3.25 7.92
N ASP A 45 1.96 4.38 7.37
CA ASP A 45 2.36 5.70 7.85
C ASP A 45 1.63 6.06 9.17
N VAL A 46 0.35 5.71 9.31
CA VAL A 46 -0.41 5.81 10.58
C VAL A 46 0.22 4.93 11.66
N THR A 47 0.53 3.67 11.36
CA THR A 47 1.18 2.76 12.33
C THR A 47 2.63 3.16 12.63
N ARG A 48 3.34 3.80 11.70
CA ARG A 48 4.67 4.39 11.95
C ARG A 48 4.60 5.61 12.85
N GLY A 49 3.59 6.46 12.71
CA GLY A 49 3.37 7.61 13.58
C GLY A 49 3.23 7.20 15.05
N SER A 50 2.64 6.03 15.32
CA SER A 50 2.46 5.49 16.67
C SER A 50 3.73 4.91 17.31
N ARG A 51 4.85 4.75 16.58
CA ARG A 51 6.12 4.18 17.09
C ARG A 51 7.20 5.21 17.43
N ARG A 52 6.87 6.49 17.61
CA ARG A 52 7.74 7.39 18.39
C ARG A 52 7.49 7.14 19.88
N GLY A 53 7.93 5.98 20.36
CA GLY A 53 8.21 5.84 21.79
C GLY A 53 9.32 6.83 22.16
N PRO A 54 9.31 7.40 23.39
CA PRO A 54 10.33 8.34 23.82
C PRO A 54 11.73 7.72 23.60
N PRO A 55 12.74 8.54 23.25
CA PRO A 55 14.10 8.03 23.09
C PRO A 55 14.49 7.34 24.40
N LEU A 56 14.74 6.04 24.34
CA LEU A 56 15.35 5.32 25.45
C LEU A 56 16.76 5.90 25.56
N ALA A 57 16.91 6.85 26.49
CA ALA A 57 18.20 7.34 26.91
C ALA A 57 19.02 6.11 27.32
N HIS A 58 20.08 5.84 26.55
CA HIS A 58 21.10 4.90 26.97
C HIS A 58 21.64 5.41 28.31
N ALA A 59 21.25 4.74 29.39
CA ALA A 59 21.84 4.94 30.70
C ALA A 59 23.27 4.40 30.65
N ALA A 60 24.21 5.33 30.86
CA ALA A 60 25.58 5.20 31.37
C ALA A 60 26.40 3.95 31.00
#